data_AF-A0A2N3DX76-F1
#
_entry.id   AF-A0A2N3DX76-F1
#
_cell.length_a   1.000
_cell.length_b   1.000
_cell.length_c   1.000
_cell.angle_alpha   90.00
_cell.angle_beta   90.00
_cell.angle_gamma   90.00
#
_symmetry.space_group_name_H-M   'P 1'
#
loop_
_entity.id
_entity.type
_entity.pdbx_description
1 polymer ?
#
loop_
_entity_poly.entity_id
_entity_poly.type
_entity_poly.pdbx_seq_one_letter_code
_entity_poly.pdbx_strand_id
1 'polypeptide(L)'
;DPDAISRLEAENEALDAEHTEIDKRSYVIPEDERPHVGTFVVLASDGTPKASHRYFSTKAPKREKQSQKVTGGGAEGAALEDALPRSLEEQLAKERRDVLALHIAHDPALALDLTIFRLARKFTGYAAYNDTGVMVTIGELFDPAGVPAAHSTAAQDGLDAVRSGLPCDWAGADDSFSAFMAFRELDETDKAAWLAFAVGQSLQASLATGDRANRFQSELGAMLEIDTAEHWRPSADVFFDKIRKPQILSILGKLDPELPGRYASEKKAALSSAAAKLCAGETIVTPEVKARAQSWIPDVMMFRAAETPDEPEAPPVDDDSGEDQPAIDDADDDQIDEANPAVNDVDQAEAVLADAA
;
A
#
# COMPACT_ATOMS: atom_id res chain seq x y z
N ASP A 1 -50.66 21.23 -6.09
CA ASP A 1 -51.06 22.29 -7.01
C ASP A 1 -49.91 22.47 -7.99
N PRO A 2 -50.06 22.16 -9.30
CA PRO A 2 -48.94 22.13 -10.23
C PRO A 2 -48.22 23.48 -10.36
N ASP A 3 -48.96 24.58 -10.36
CA ASP A 3 -48.42 25.94 -10.45
C ASP A 3 -47.53 26.29 -9.25
N ALA A 4 -47.82 25.72 -8.07
CA ALA A 4 -46.98 25.89 -6.87
C ALA A 4 -45.68 25.08 -6.95
N ILE A 5 -45.70 23.90 -7.58
CA ILE A 5 -44.52 23.06 -7.77
C ILE A 5 -43.59 23.71 -8.81
N SER A 6 -44.12 24.07 -9.98
CA SER A 6 -43.35 24.72 -11.05
C SER A 6 -42.72 26.05 -10.61
N ARG A 7 -43.39 26.78 -9.70
CA ARG A 7 -42.81 27.97 -9.06
C ARG A 7 -41.60 27.65 -8.17
N LEU A 8 -41.67 26.61 -7.35
CA LEU A 8 -40.57 26.22 -6.45
C LEU A 8 -39.39 25.62 -7.22
N GLU A 9 -39.66 24.91 -8.33
CA GLU A 9 -38.64 24.42 -9.26
C GLU A 9 -37.88 25.59 -9.91
N ALA A 10 -38.60 26.62 -10.40
CA ALA A 10 -37.99 27.83 -10.96
C ALA A 10 -37.27 28.70 -9.91
N GLU A 11 -37.72 28.68 -8.65
CA GLU A 11 -37.05 29.37 -7.54
C GLU A 11 -35.74 28.66 -7.15
N ASN A 12 -35.74 27.32 -7.12
CA ASN A 12 -34.52 26.52 -6.93
C ASN A 12 -33.54 26.68 -8.11
N GLU A 13 -33.99 26.62 -9.36
CA GLU A 13 -33.09 26.77 -10.53
C GLU A 13 -32.43 28.17 -10.55
N ALA A 14 -33.14 29.22 -10.10
CA ALA A 14 -32.57 30.55 -9.92
C ALA A 14 -31.53 30.61 -8.78
N LEU A 15 -31.80 29.95 -7.64
CA LEU A 15 -30.88 29.89 -6.51
C LEU A 15 -29.61 29.06 -6.83
N ASP A 16 -29.75 27.93 -7.52
CA ASP A 16 -28.63 27.11 -8.01
C ASP A 16 -27.77 27.89 -9.02
N ALA A 17 -28.39 28.71 -9.87
CA ALA A 17 -27.69 29.61 -10.78
C ALA A 17 -26.92 30.71 -10.03
N GLU A 18 -27.50 31.33 -8.99
CA GLU A 18 -26.81 32.31 -8.14
C GLU A 18 -25.64 31.69 -7.37
N HIS A 19 -25.85 30.52 -6.75
CA HIS A 19 -24.79 29.74 -6.10
C HIS A 19 -23.65 29.41 -7.08
N THR A 20 -24.02 29.00 -8.29
CA THR A 20 -23.08 28.69 -9.38
C THR A 20 -22.30 29.94 -9.84
N GLU A 21 -22.89 31.12 -9.83
CA GLU A 21 -22.18 32.38 -10.14
C GLU A 21 -21.21 32.77 -9.00
N ILE A 22 -21.63 32.60 -7.74
CA ILE A 22 -20.81 32.86 -6.55
C ILE A 22 -19.55 31.96 -6.55
N ASP A 23 -19.71 30.65 -6.76
CA ASP A 23 -18.59 29.70 -6.80
C ASP A 23 -17.66 29.89 -8.01
N LYS A 24 -18.20 30.36 -9.15
CA LYS A 24 -17.41 30.68 -10.35
C LYS A 24 -16.74 32.06 -10.29
N ARG A 25 -16.97 32.85 -9.23
CA ARG A 25 -16.46 34.22 -9.12
C ARG A 25 -14.95 34.23 -8.86
N SER A 26 -14.19 34.57 -9.90
CA SER A 26 -12.72 34.73 -9.84
C SER A 26 -12.28 35.59 -8.65
N TYR A 27 -11.42 35.04 -7.79
CA TYR A 27 -10.92 35.70 -6.58
C TYR A 27 -10.22 37.02 -6.90
N VAL A 28 -10.86 38.14 -6.53
CA VAL A 28 -10.29 39.49 -6.68
C VAL A 28 -9.40 39.79 -5.47
N ILE A 29 -8.09 39.64 -5.63
CA ILE A 29 -7.12 40.02 -4.59
C ILE A 29 -6.77 41.51 -4.73
N PRO A 30 -6.96 42.33 -3.67
CA PRO A 30 -6.56 43.75 -3.64
C PRO A 30 -5.08 43.96 -3.98
N GLU A 31 -4.74 45.04 -4.68
CA GLU A 31 -3.37 45.32 -5.17
C GLU A 31 -2.34 45.45 -4.03
N ASP A 32 -2.78 45.92 -2.87
CA ASP A 32 -2.03 46.08 -1.63
C ASP A 32 -1.81 44.76 -0.86
N GLU A 33 -2.71 43.78 -1.01
CA GLU A 33 -2.53 42.43 -0.46
C GLU A 33 -1.71 41.51 -1.38
N ARG A 34 -1.68 41.76 -2.69
CA ARG A 34 -0.93 40.95 -3.69
C ARG A 34 0.53 40.64 -3.36
N PRO A 35 1.33 41.51 -2.71
CA PRO A 35 2.69 41.18 -2.28
C PRO A 35 2.76 40.10 -1.18
N HIS A 36 1.69 39.92 -0.42
CA HIS A 36 1.59 39.07 0.77
C HIS A 36 0.87 37.73 0.51
N VAL A 37 0.44 37.48 -0.73
CA VAL A 37 -0.29 36.26 -1.12
C VAL A 37 0.59 35.02 -1.04
N GLY A 38 0.09 34.01 -0.34
CA GLY A 38 0.71 32.70 -0.18
C GLY A 38 -0.32 31.66 0.28
N THR A 39 -0.11 31.08 1.45
CA THR A 39 -1.09 30.19 2.09
C THR A 39 -1.85 30.93 3.18
N PHE A 40 -3.19 30.90 3.10
CA PHE A 40 -4.06 31.40 4.17
C PHE A 40 -4.02 30.46 5.39
N VAL A 41 -4.02 31.01 6.59
CA VAL A 41 -4.26 30.26 7.83
C VAL A 41 -5.75 30.35 8.15
N VAL A 42 -6.43 29.22 8.20
CA VAL A 42 -7.86 29.11 8.46
C VAL A 42 -8.06 28.49 9.83
N LEU A 43 -8.90 29.09 10.67
CA LEU A 43 -9.31 28.47 11.93
C LEU A 43 -10.29 27.34 11.62
N ALA A 44 -9.99 26.12 12.08
CA ALA A 44 -10.94 25.02 12.02
C ALA A 44 -12.09 25.21 13.04
N SER A 45 -13.13 24.37 12.94
CA SER A 45 -14.27 24.37 13.87
C SER A 45 -13.88 24.08 15.34
N ASP A 46 -12.71 23.47 15.56
CA ASP A 46 -12.07 23.27 16.87
C ASP A 46 -11.30 24.50 17.39
N GLY A 47 -11.27 25.60 16.62
CA GLY A 47 -10.52 26.82 16.94
C GLY A 47 -9.03 26.78 16.58
N THR A 48 -8.51 25.66 16.08
CA THR A 48 -7.08 25.51 15.75
C THR A 48 -6.73 26.18 14.42
N PRO A 49 -5.70 27.04 14.35
CA PRO A 49 -5.20 27.57 13.09
C PRO A 49 -4.54 26.47 12.25
N LYS A 50 -5.10 26.19 11.07
CA LYS A 50 -4.57 25.21 10.10
C LYS A 50 -4.23 25.92 8.79
N ALA A 51 -3.06 25.63 8.25
CA ALA A 51 -2.62 26.19 6.97
C ALA A 51 -3.44 25.59 5.80
N SER A 52 -3.98 26.44 4.92
CA SER A 52 -4.73 25.99 3.76
C SER A 52 -3.82 25.24 2.77
N HIS A 53 -4.31 24.11 2.27
CA HIS A 53 -3.60 23.28 1.27
C HIS A 53 -3.44 23.98 -0.09
N ARG A 54 -4.13 25.12 -0.32
CA ARG A 54 -4.03 25.93 -1.54
C ARG A 54 -3.04 27.08 -1.31
N TYR A 55 -1.86 26.96 -1.89
CA TYR A 55 -0.91 28.08 -2.03
C TYR A 55 -1.30 28.94 -3.24
N PHE A 56 -1.61 30.20 -2.99
CA PHE A 56 -1.93 31.17 -4.03
C PHE A 56 -0.66 31.95 -4.41
N SER A 57 -0.49 32.29 -5.69
CA SER A 57 0.56 33.20 -6.13
C SER A 57 0.23 33.85 -7.47
N THR A 58 0.57 35.12 -7.60
CA THR A 58 0.50 35.87 -8.87
C THR A 58 1.70 35.57 -9.78
N LYS A 59 2.72 34.87 -9.27
CA LYS A 59 3.87 34.41 -10.05
C LYS A 59 3.52 33.09 -10.73
N ALA A 60 3.52 33.08 -12.07
CA ALA A 60 3.41 31.84 -12.85
C ALA A 60 4.46 30.81 -12.37
N PRO A 61 4.09 29.52 -12.25
CA PRO A 61 4.94 28.52 -11.61
C PRO A 61 6.23 28.30 -12.41
N LYS A 62 7.32 28.92 -11.95
CA LYS A 62 8.65 28.54 -12.39
C LYS A 62 8.87 27.10 -11.96
N ARG A 63 8.94 26.18 -12.93
CA ARG A 63 9.41 24.81 -12.71
C ARG A 63 10.90 24.88 -12.39
N GLU A 64 11.21 25.16 -11.13
CA GLU A 64 12.58 25.12 -10.63
C GLU A 64 13.14 23.73 -10.88
N LYS A 65 14.28 23.68 -11.57
CA LYS A 65 15.16 22.52 -11.45
C LYS A 65 15.67 22.57 -10.02
N GLN A 66 15.14 21.71 -9.15
CA GLN A 66 15.74 21.47 -7.85
C GLN A 66 17.15 20.90 -8.08
N SER A 67 18.13 21.79 -8.12
CA SER A 67 19.52 21.44 -7.89
C SER A 67 19.58 20.92 -6.44
N GLN A 68 19.68 19.60 -6.26
CA GLN A 68 19.84 19.00 -4.94
C GLN A 68 21.03 19.68 -4.26
N LYS A 69 20.74 20.48 -3.23
CA LYS A 69 21.76 21.10 -2.41
C LYS A 69 22.15 20.09 -1.34
N VAL A 70 23.03 19.16 -1.71
CA VAL A 70 23.54 18.13 -0.81
C VAL A 70 24.11 18.80 0.44
N THR A 71 23.48 18.56 1.58
CA THR A 71 24.06 18.83 2.89
C THR A 71 25.04 17.69 3.19
N GLY A 72 26.33 18.01 3.22
CA GLY A 72 27.41 17.00 3.20
C GLY A 72 27.31 15.96 4.33
N GLY A 73 27.38 14.68 3.95
CA GLY A 73 27.13 13.54 4.84
C GLY A 73 27.78 12.23 4.37
N GLY A 74 28.92 12.28 3.69
CA GLY A 74 29.86 11.14 3.62
C GLY A 74 29.43 9.88 2.85
N ALA A 75 28.56 9.97 1.83
CA ALA A 75 28.14 8.82 1.01
C ALA A 75 28.08 9.13 -0.51
N GLU A 76 28.88 10.08 -0.99
CA GLU A 76 28.84 10.58 -2.37
C GLU A 76 29.55 9.64 -3.37
N GLY A 77 28.83 8.61 -3.80
CA GLY A 77 29.23 7.70 -4.88
C GLY A 77 28.03 7.00 -5.52
N ALA A 78 27.43 6.05 -4.81
CA ALA A 78 26.36 5.19 -5.34
C ALA A 78 25.01 5.92 -5.55
N ALA A 79 24.59 6.78 -4.61
CA ALA A 79 23.22 7.29 -4.55
C ALA A 79 22.73 8.07 -5.79
N LEU A 80 23.64 8.72 -6.53
CA LEU A 80 23.31 9.42 -7.78
C LEU A 80 23.37 8.51 -9.02
N GLU A 81 23.98 7.32 -8.91
CA GLU A 81 24.02 6.34 -9.99
C GLU A 81 22.83 5.37 -9.95
N ASP A 82 22.29 5.00 -8.78
CA ASP A 82 21.15 4.10 -8.68
C ASP A 82 19.77 4.78 -8.85
N ALA A 83 19.68 6.11 -8.69
CA ALA A 83 18.42 6.85 -8.83
C ALA A 83 17.78 6.70 -10.22
N LEU A 84 16.53 6.26 -10.26
CA LEU A 84 15.74 6.07 -11.48
C LEU A 84 15.06 7.38 -11.92
N PRO A 85 14.71 7.55 -13.21
CA PRO A 85 13.86 8.66 -13.62
C PRO A 85 12.43 8.49 -13.07
N ARG A 86 11.84 9.53 -12.50
CA ARG A 86 10.47 9.49 -11.94
C ARG A 86 9.41 8.83 -12.83
N SER A 87 9.44 9.05 -14.14
CA SER A 87 8.48 8.42 -15.06
C SER A 87 8.69 6.90 -15.23
N LEU A 88 9.89 6.40 -14.97
CA LEU A 88 10.17 4.96 -14.84
C LEU A 88 9.72 4.45 -13.47
N GLU A 89 9.93 5.21 -12.38
CA GLU A 89 9.44 4.83 -11.05
C GLU A 89 7.91 4.73 -11.01
N GLU A 90 7.20 5.69 -11.61
CA GLU A 90 5.74 5.70 -11.72
C GLU A 90 5.21 4.54 -12.59
N GLN A 91 5.97 4.13 -13.61
CA GLN A 91 5.67 2.96 -14.45
C GLN A 91 5.92 1.64 -13.69
N LEU A 92 7.12 1.45 -13.14
CA LEU A 92 7.50 0.24 -12.37
C LEU A 92 6.58 0.04 -11.16
N ALA A 93 6.17 1.12 -10.50
CA ALA A 93 5.24 1.05 -9.38
C ALA A 93 3.84 0.54 -9.79
N LYS A 94 3.41 0.82 -11.03
CA LYS A 94 2.17 0.26 -11.59
C LYS A 94 2.39 -1.19 -12.00
N GLU A 95 3.50 -1.51 -12.66
CA GLU A 95 3.79 -2.87 -13.15
C GLU A 95 3.97 -3.87 -12.00
N ARG A 96 4.69 -3.50 -10.92
CA ARG A 96 4.79 -4.28 -9.69
C ARG A 96 3.41 -4.51 -9.05
N ARG A 97 2.60 -3.45 -8.97
CA ARG A 97 1.21 -3.54 -8.49
C ARG A 97 0.40 -4.53 -9.32
N ASP A 98 0.50 -4.48 -10.64
CA ASP A 98 -0.26 -5.34 -11.55
C ASP A 98 0.09 -6.83 -11.32
N VAL A 99 1.34 -7.15 -10.95
CA VAL A 99 1.73 -8.51 -10.52
C VAL A 99 1.09 -8.91 -9.18
N LEU A 100 1.08 -8.05 -8.17
CA LEU A 100 0.42 -8.34 -6.89
C LEU A 100 -1.11 -8.46 -7.05
N ALA A 101 -1.70 -7.61 -7.90
CA ALA A 101 -3.13 -7.66 -8.24
C ALA A 101 -3.51 -8.98 -8.90
N LEU A 102 -2.66 -9.51 -9.78
CA LEU A 102 -2.86 -10.80 -10.43
C LEU A 102 -2.93 -11.95 -9.42
N HIS A 103 -2.07 -11.96 -8.39
CA HIS A 103 -2.08 -13.02 -7.38
C HIS A 103 -3.30 -12.94 -6.47
N ILE A 104 -3.67 -11.74 -5.99
CA ILE A 104 -4.88 -11.55 -5.19
C ILE A 104 -6.14 -11.91 -6.00
N ALA A 105 -6.16 -11.67 -7.32
CA ALA A 105 -7.27 -12.10 -8.18
C ALA A 105 -7.42 -13.64 -8.31
N HIS A 106 -6.36 -14.41 -8.02
CA HIS A 106 -6.39 -15.87 -7.99
C HIS A 106 -6.60 -16.45 -6.58
N ASP A 107 -6.62 -15.63 -5.52
CA ASP A 107 -6.92 -16.03 -4.15
C ASP A 107 -8.12 -15.24 -3.57
N PRO A 108 -9.35 -15.73 -3.82
CA PRO A 108 -10.56 -15.13 -3.26
C PRO A 108 -10.66 -15.18 -1.73
N ALA A 109 -9.95 -16.10 -1.06
CA ALA A 109 -9.95 -16.18 0.39
C ALA A 109 -9.11 -15.06 0.99
N LEU A 110 -7.88 -14.86 0.49
CA LEU A 110 -7.05 -13.72 0.87
C LEU A 110 -7.71 -12.38 0.48
N ALA A 111 -8.40 -12.31 -0.66
CA ALA A 111 -9.14 -11.11 -1.06
C ALA A 111 -10.29 -10.79 -0.08
N LEU A 112 -11.01 -11.81 0.39
CA LEU A 112 -12.03 -11.67 1.43
C LEU A 112 -11.42 -11.22 2.76
N ASP A 113 -10.31 -11.84 3.19
CA ASP A 113 -9.62 -11.47 4.43
C ASP A 113 -9.05 -10.05 4.38
N LEU A 114 -8.44 -9.63 3.26
CA LEU A 114 -7.98 -8.24 3.04
C LEU A 114 -9.15 -7.24 3.07
N THR A 115 -10.32 -7.63 2.55
CA THR A 115 -11.54 -6.82 2.58
C THR A 115 -12.09 -6.68 4.00
N ILE A 116 -12.27 -7.79 4.71
CA ILE A 116 -12.74 -7.82 6.11
C ILE A 116 -11.74 -7.08 7.01
N PHE A 117 -10.43 -7.28 6.83
CA PHE A 117 -9.39 -6.56 7.55
C PHE A 117 -9.47 -5.05 7.30
N ARG A 118 -9.69 -4.60 6.06
CA ARG A 118 -9.82 -3.17 5.75
C ARG A 118 -11.08 -2.55 6.34
N LEU A 119 -12.22 -3.22 6.22
CA LEU A 119 -13.48 -2.87 6.91
C LEU A 119 -13.25 -2.73 8.42
N ALA A 120 -12.85 -3.83 9.07
CA ALA A 120 -12.74 -3.93 10.51
C ALA A 120 -11.72 -2.94 11.08
N ARG A 121 -10.53 -2.81 10.45
CA ARG A 121 -9.46 -1.92 10.90
C ARG A 121 -9.95 -0.48 11.08
N LYS A 122 -10.81 0.03 10.19
CA LYS A 122 -11.33 1.40 10.30
C LYS A 122 -12.31 1.60 11.47
N PHE A 123 -12.90 0.53 12.02
CA PHE A 123 -13.72 0.55 13.25
C PHE A 123 -12.90 0.37 14.54
N THR A 124 -11.61 0.02 14.49
CA THR A 124 -10.83 -0.34 15.70
C THR A 124 -10.48 0.82 16.65
N GLY A 125 -10.79 2.07 16.28
CA GLY A 125 -10.50 3.26 17.08
C GLY A 125 -9.03 3.72 17.07
N TYR A 126 -8.11 2.92 16.55
CA TYR A 126 -6.74 3.37 16.25
C TYR A 126 -6.75 4.37 15.10
N ALA A 127 -5.81 5.33 15.14
CA ALA A 127 -5.59 6.24 14.02
C ALA A 127 -5.24 5.44 12.75
N ALA A 128 -6.11 5.49 11.74
CA ALA A 128 -6.01 4.64 10.57
C ALA A 128 -4.86 5.08 9.63
N TYR A 129 -3.64 4.63 9.93
CA TYR A 129 -2.57 4.60 8.93
C TYR A 129 -3.08 3.84 7.71
N ASN A 130 -3.07 4.47 6.54
CA ASN A 130 -3.40 3.86 5.24
C ASN A 130 -2.14 3.26 4.58
N ASP A 131 -1.28 2.67 5.39
CA ASP A 131 0.00 2.06 5.02
C ASP A 131 -0.14 0.78 4.20
N THR A 132 -1.30 0.11 4.24
CA THR A 132 -1.51 -1.15 3.49
C THR A 132 -1.49 -0.98 1.97
N GLY A 133 -1.78 0.22 1.47
CA GLY A 133 -1.88 0.48 0.03
C GLY A 133 -3.01 -0.29 -0.67
N VAL A 134 -3.98 -0.87 0.04
CA VAL A 134 -5.19 -1.47 -0.54
C VAL A 134 -6.34 -0.47 -0.39
N MET A 135 -6.97 0.00 -1.48
CA MET A 135 -7.94 1.12 -1.46
C MET A 135 -9.38 0.65 -1.64
N VAL A 136 -9.93 0.15 -0.55
CA VAL A 136 -11.28 -0.41 -0.53
C VAL A 136 -12.27 0.73 -0.23
N THR A 137 -12.45 1.77 -1.06
CA THR A 137 -13.22 3.01 -0.70
C THR A 137 -14.52 3.26 -1.50
N ILE A 138 -15.64 2.60 -1.16
CA ILE A 138 -16.80 2.53 -2.09
C ILE A 138 -17.56 3.84 -2.27
N GLY A 139 -18.41 3.85 -3.30
CA GLY A 139 -19.45 4.85 -3.50
C GLY A 139 -20.18 5.20 -2.20
N GLU A 140 -20.32 6.50 -2.00
CA GLU A 140 -20.85 7.08 -0.77
C GLU A 140 -22.23 6.51 -0.41
N LEU A 141 -22.54 6.51 0.88
CA LEU A 141 -23.81 6.00 1.41
C LEU A 141 -24.99 6.77 0.77
N PHE A 142 -26.20 6.21 0.85
CA PHE A 142 -27.42 6.97 0.55
C PHE A 142 -27.73 7.98 1.67
N ASP A 143 -26.79 8.89 1.91
CA ASP A 143 -26.88 9.97 2.89
C ASP A 143 -27.75 11.11 2.35
N PRO A 144 -28.68 11.67 3.15
CA PRO A 144 -29.59 12.70 2.68
C PRO A 144 -28.87 14.04 2.44
N ALA A 145 -29.25 14.72 1.36
CA ALA A 145 -28.68 16.01 0.98
C ALA A 145 -28.79 17.06 2.10
N GLY A 146 -27.71 17.81 2.32
CA GLY A 146 -27.63 18.85 3.36
C GLY A 146 -27.03 18.40 4.71
N VAL A 147 -26.72 17.11 4.89
CA VAL A 147 -25.92 16.65 6.05
C VAL A 147 -24.45 17.07 5.86
N PRO A 148 -23.80 17.72 6.85
CA PRO A 148 -22.39 18.10 6.74
C PRO A 148 -21.46 16.88 6.70
N ALA A 149 -20.60 16.80 5.68
CA ALA A 149 -19.62 15.72 5.46
C ALA A 149 -18.41 15.77 6.44
N ALA A 150 -18.67 16.03 7.73
CA ALA A 150 -17.65 16.34 8.73
C ALA A 150 -16.78 15.13 9.16
N HIS A 151 -17.14 13.91 8.78
CA HIS A 151 -16.45 12.69 9.19
C HIS A 151 -16.60 11.57 8.15
N SER A 152 -15.54 11.25 7.41
CA SER A 152 -15.42 9.91 6.80
C SER A 152 -15.30 8.90 7.94
N THR A 153 -16.17 7.89 7.94
CA THR A 153 -16.49 7.12 9.15
C THR A 153 -15.53 5.94 9.37
N ALA A 154 -16.04 4.71 9.28
CA ALA A 154 -15.29 3.46 9.35
C ALA A 154 -15.62 2.56 8.14
N ALA A 155 -16.91 2.29 7.89
CA ALA A 155 -17.35 1.43 6.78
C ALA A 155 -16.82 1.83 5.39
N GLN A 156 -16.73 3.14 5.12
CA GLN A 156 -16.53 3.67 3.77
C GLN A 156 -15.18 3.27 3.13
N ASP A 157 -14.11 3.05 3.90
CA ASP A 157 -12.80 2.61 3.35
C ASP A 157 -12.55 1.11 3.53
N GLY A 158 -13.63 0.31 3.47
CA GLY A 158 -13.58 -1.15 3.33
C GLY A 158 -14.34 -1.78 2.14
N LEU A 159 -14.78 -1.05 1.10
CA LEU A 159 -15.70 -1.56 0.05
C LEU A 159 -15.38 -1.34 -1.48
N ASP A 160 -14.67 -0.33 -2.03
CA ASP A 160 -14.57 -0.18 -3.52
C ASP A 160 -13.75 -1.27 -4.21
N ALA A 161 -12.79 -1.82 -3.49
CA ALA A 161 -12.05 -3.01 -3.92
C ALA A 161 -12.86 -4.29 -3.78
N VAL A 162 -14.18 -4.19 -3.65
CA VAL A 162 -15.14 -5.28 -3.91
C VAL A 162 -15.85 -5.06 -5.27
N ARG A 163 -15.71 -3.87 -5.88
CA ARG A 163 -16.50 -3.39 -7.02
C ARG A 163 -15.78 -3.32 -8.37
N SER A 164 -14.45 -3.29 -8.43
CA SER A 164 -13.72 -3.14 -9.70
C SER A 164 -13.51 -4.42 -10.50
N GLY A 165 -13.91 -5.56 -9.94
CA GLY A 165 -13.41 -6.88 -10.27
C GLY A 165 -13.62 -7.32 -11.74
N LEU A 166 -14.41 -8.31 -12.02
CA LEU A 166 -15.11 -9.18 -11.13
C LEU A 166 -15.03 -10.55 -11.89
N PRO A 167 -16.05 -11.45 -12.02
CA PRO A 167 -16.84 -11.53 -13.33
C PRO A 167 -19.76 -10.91 -13.79
N CYS A 168 -20.36 -10.26 -14.86
CA CYS A 168 -21.08 -8.96 -14.75
C CYS A 168 -22.36 -8.82 -15.57
N ASP A 169 -22.80 -9.86 -16.27
CA ASP A 169 -23.96 -9.83 -17.16
C ASP A 169 -25.24 -9.31 -16.46
N TRP A 170 -25.34 -9.52 -15.14
CA TRP A 170 -26.36 -8.95 -14.26
C TRP A 170 -26.40 -7.41 -14.25
N ALA A 171 -25.27 -6.73 -14.46
CA ALA A 171 -25.18 -5.27 -14.55
C ALA A 171 -25.74 -4.70 -15.87
N GLY A 172 -26.15 -5.58 -16.81
CA GLY A 172 -26.90 -5.22 -18.01
C GLY A 172 -28.42 -5.21 -17.84
N ALA A 173 -28.95 -5.43 -16.63
CA ALA A 173 -30.39 -5.37 -16.35
C ALA A 173 -30.93 -3.92 -16.36
N ASP A 174 -32.24 -3.77 -16.57
CA ASP A 174 -32.91 -2.48 -16.79
C ASP A 174 -32.82 -1.48 -15.62
N ASP A 175 -32.59 -1.97 -14.40
CA ASP A 175 -32.46 -1.16 -13.18
C ASP A 175 -31.55 -1.81 -12.12
N SER A 176 -31.06 -1.00 -11.16
CA SER A 176 -30.11 -1.43 -10.12
C SER A 176 -30.62 -2.53 -9.19
N PHE A 177 -31.93 -2.63 -8.94
CA PHE A 177 -32.52 -3.69 -8.12
C PHE A 177 -32.66 -4.98 -8.92
N SER A 178 -33.09 -4.90 -10.19
CA SER A 178 -33.05 -6.05 -11.11
C SER A 178 -31.63 -6.58 -11.30
N ALA A 179 -30.64 -5.69 -11.40
CA ALA A 179 -29.22 -6.04 -11.46
C ALA A 179 -28.73 -6.73 -10.17
N PHE A 180 -29.12 -6.21 -9.00
CA PHE A 180 -28.81 -6.85 -7.71
C PHE A 180 -29.47 -8.22 -7.57
N MET A 181 -30.71 -8.39 -8.03
CA MET A 181 -31.38 -9.69 -8.03
C MET A 181 -30.67 -10.68 -8.96
N ALA A 182 -30.27 -10.28 -10.16
CA ALA A 182 -29.47 -11.13 -11.04
C ALA A 182 -28.08 -11.47 -10.45
N PHE A 183 -27.42 -10.54 -9.75
CA PHE A 183 -26.18 -10.82 -9.02
C PHE A 183 -26.38 -11.84 -7.88
N ARG A 184 -27.55 -11.84 -7.24
CA ARG A 184 -27.88 -12.79 -6.17
C ARG A 184 -28.02 -14.24 -6.66
N GLU A 185 -28.39 -14.45 -7.92
CA GLU A 185 -28.53 -15.79 -8.51
C GLU A 185 -27.19 -16.41 -8.99
N LEU A 186 -26.09 -15.65 -9.00
CA LEU A 186 -24.74 -16.21 -9.22
C LEU A 186 -24.37 -17.22 -8.12
N ASP A 187 -23.45 -18.15 -8.39
CA ASP A 187 -22.93 -19.02 -7.33
C ASP A 187 -21.90 -18.29 -6.42
N GLU A 188 -21.50 -18.96 -5.32
CA GLU A 188 -20.58 -18.37 -4.33
C GLU A 188 -19.14 -18.27 -4.84
N THR A 189 -18.72 -19.15 -5.75
CA THR A 189 -17.43 -19.12 -6.43
C THR A 189 -17.36 -17.93 -7.37
N ASP A 190 -18.40 -17.76 -8.17
CA ASP A 190 -18.56 -16.58 -9.03
C ASP A 190 -18.51 -15.33 -8.15
N LYS A 191 -19.33 -15.20 -7.11
CA LYS A 191 -19.31 -14.01 -6.22
C LYS A 191 -17.94 -13.76 -5.58
N ALA A 192 -17.24 -14.81 -5.17
CA ALA A 192 -15.89 -14.70 -4.61
C ALA A 192 -14.86 -14.26 -5.66
N ALA A 193 -14.99 -14.69 -6.92
CA ALA A 193 -14.19 -14.17 -8.04
C ALA A 193 -14.61 -12.74 -8.43
N TRP A 194 -15.92 -12.43 -8.42
CA TRP A 194 -16.47 -11.10 -8.65
C TRP A 194 -15.88 -10.14 -7.55
N LEU A 195 -15.61 -10.62 -6.33
CA LEU A 195 -14.80 -9.94 -5.27
C LEU A 195 -13.27 -9.91 -5.52
N ALA A 196 -12.62 -11.02 -5.88
CA ALA A 196 -11.16 -11.17 -5.80
C ALA A 196 -10.36 -10.19 -6.68
N PHE A 197 -10.72 -10.09 -7.96
CA PHE A 197 -10.10 -9.15 -8.91
C PHE A 197 -10.24 -7.70 -8.42
N ALA A 198 -11.35 -7.38 -7.75
CA ALA A 198 -11.62 -6.02 -7.30
C ALA A 198 -10.58 -5.55 -6.25
N VAL A 199 -10.18 -6.46 -5.36
CA VAL A 199 -9.17 -6.17 -4.32
C VAL A 199 -7.84 -5.80 -4.98
N GLY A 200 -7.45 -6.58 -6.01
CA GLY A 200 -6.27 -6.31 -6.84
C GLY A 200 -6.30 -4.98 -7.58
N GLN A 201 -7.43 -4.55 -8.15
CA GLN A 201 -7.49 -3.28 -8.90
C GLN A 201 -7.29 -2.04 -8.02
N SER A 202 -7.71 -2.10 -6.75
CA SER A 202 -7.58 -0.98 -5.82
C SER A 202 -6.17 -0.72 -5.33
N LEU A 203 -5.24 -1.64 -5.56
CA LEU A 203 -3.90 -1.52 -5.03
C LEU A 203 -3.28 -0.20 -5.48
N GLN A 204 -2.71 0.54 -4.54
CA GLN A 204 -1.92 1.72 -4.85
C GLN A 204 -0.62 1.27 -5.52
N ALA A 205 -0.27 1.90 -6.64
CA ALA A 205 0.99 1.65 -7.35
C ALA A 205 2.21 1.96 -6.45
N SER A 206 2.97 0.93 -6.07
CA SER A 206 4.06 1.00 -5.08
C SER A 206 5.35 0.31 -5.54
N LEU A 207 6.44 0.58 -4.85
CA LEU A 207 7.74 -0.09 -4.98
C LEU A 207 8.17 -0.72 -3.64
N ALA A 208 9.25 -1.49 -3.64
CA ALA A 208 9.87 -1.96 -2.40
C ALA A 208 10.53 -0.82 -1.59
N THR A 209 11.11 0.18 -2.27
CA THR A 209 11.88 1.29 -1.67
C THR A 209 11.65 2.62 -2.37
N GLY A 210 12.19 3.72 -1.82
CA GLY A 210 12.07 5.09 -2.34
C GLY A 210 10.73 5.78 -2.01
N ASP A 211 10.44 6.91 -2.65
CA ASP A 211 9.25 7.75 -2.40
C ASP A 211 7.90 7.05 -2.63
N ARG A 212 7.91 5.86 -3.27
CA ARG A 212 6.75 5.00 -3.51
C ARG A 212 6.79 3.68 -2.73
N ALA A 213 7.67 3.56 -1.74
CA ALA A 213 7.78 2.36 -0.90
C ALA A 213 6.44 2.01 -0.25
N ASN A 214 6.04 0.73 -0.31
CA ASN A 214 4.95 0.20 0.52
C ASN A 214 5.39 -1.10 1.20
N ARG A 215 5.61 -1.04 2.52
CA ARG A 215 6.08 -2.17 3.33
C ARG A 215 5.07 -3.32 3.36
N PHE A 216 3.78 -3.01 3.57
CA PHE A 216 2.72 -4.02 3.63
C PHE A 216 2.55 -4.79 2.32
N GLN A 217 2.49 -4.13 1.16
CA GLN A 217 2.46 -4.81 -0.14
C GLN A 217 3.74 -5.62 -0.40
N SER A 218 4.89 -5.21 0.15
CA SER A 218 6.15 -5.94 0.04
C SER A 218 6.15 -7.23 0.87
N GLU A 219 5.62 -7.19 2.09
CA GLU A 219 5.41 -8.36 2.94
C GLU A 219 4.29 -9.27 2.41
N LEU A 220 3.20 -8.71 1.91
CA LEU A 220 2.08 -9.47 1.34
C LEU A 220 2.50 -10.27 0.10
N GLY A 221 3.26 -9.65 -0.82
CA GLY A 221 3.80 -10.36 -1.97
C GLY A 221 4.89 -11.39 -1.60
N ALA A 222 5.57 -11.23 -0.47
CA ALA A 222 6.52 -12.22 0.03
C ALA A 222 5.82 -13.40 0.73
N MET A 223 4.72 -13.14 1.44
CA MET A 223 3.82 -14.15 2.01
C MET A 223 3.17 -15.02 0.93
N LEU A 224 2.85 -14.40 -0.23
CA LEU A 224 2.36 -15.07 -1.44
C LEU A 224 3.48 -15.72 -2.29
N GLU A 225 4.73 -15.73 -1.81
CA GLU A 225 5.91 -16.28 -2.50
C GLU A 225 6.09 -15.78 -3.97
N ILE A 226 5.65 -14.55 -4.26
CA ILE A 226 5.57 -14.01 -5.63
C ILE A 226 6.96 -13.82 -6.24
N ASP A 227 7.31 -14.67 -7.21
CA ASP A 227 8.38 -14.33 -8.16
C ASP A 227 7.86 -13.35 -9.22
N THR A 228 8.08 -12.06 -8.97
CA THR A 228 7.80 -10.97 -9.94
C THR A 228 8.47 -11.23 -11.30
N ALA A 229 9.53 -12.04 -11.37
CA ALA A 229 10.19 -12.40 -12.62
C ALA A 229 9.23 -13.16 -13.56
N GLU A 230 8.41 -14.09 -13.08
CA GLU A 230 7.52 -14.88 -13.96
C GLU A 230 6.52 -14.02 -14.75
N HIS A 231 6.13 -12.88 -14.18
CA HIS A 231 5.14 -11.96 -14.76
C HIS A 231 5.74 -10.68 -15.37
N TRP A 232 6.99 -10.33 -15.05
CA TRP A 232 7.64 -9.11 -15.54
C TRP A 232 9.09 -9.32 -15.97
N ARG A 233 9.45 -8.72 -17.11
CA ARG A 233 10.77 -8.82 -17.75
C ARG A 233 11.25 -7.44 -18.19
N PRO A 234 12.52 -7.05 -17.90
CA PRO A 234 13.06 -5.77 -18.36
C PRO A 234 13.37 -5.82 -19.86
N SER A 235 12.55 -5.16 -20.69
CA SER A 235 12.87 -4.95 -22.12
C SER A 235 13.77 -3.72 -22.33
N ALA A 236 14.22 -3.53 -23.58
CA ALA A 236 15.02 -2.37 -23.96
C ALA A 236 14.22 -1.06 -23.78
N ASP A 237 13.01 -1.00 -24.33
CA ASP A 237 12.12 0.17 -24.31
C ASP A 237 11.38 0.35 -22.97
N VAL A 238 11.03 -0.74 -22.28
CA VAL A 238 10.39 -0.72 -20.96
C VAL A 238 11.37 -0.21 -19.91
N PHE A 239 12.64 -0.67 -19.92
CA PHE A 239 13.58 -0.41 -18.84
C PHE A 239 14.94 0.15 -19.29
N PHE A 240 15.73 -0.59 -20.08
CA PHE A 240 17.15 -0.27 -20.26
C PHE A 240 17.43 1.06 -20.99
N ASP A 241 16.59 1.49 -21.93
CA ASP A 241 16.72 2.77 -22.63
C ASP A 241 16.33 3.98 -21.76
N LYS A 242 15.74 3.79 -20.58
CA LYS A 242 15.40 4.86 -19.63
C LYS A 242 16.50 5.12 -18.60
N ILE A 243 17.29 4.11 -18.24
CA ILE A 243 18.45 4.23 -17.33
C ILE A 243 19.73 4.65 -18.07
N ARG A 244 20.79 5.03 -17.34
CA ARG A 244 22.07 5.51 -17.90
C ARG A 244 22.99 4.33 -18.30
N LYS A 245 23.91 4.53 -19.25
CA LYS A 245 24.86 3.49 -19.68
C LYS A 245 25.65 2.84 -18.51
N PRO A 246 26.18 3.57 -17.51
CA PRO A 246 26.82 2.96 -16.35
C PRO A 246 25.90 2.03 -15.55
N GLN A 247 24.62 2.38 -15.36
CA GLN A 247 23.64 1.52 -14.69
C GLN A 247 23.44 0.19 -15.45
N ILE A 248 23.32 0.23 -16.79
CA ILE A 248 23.18 -1.01 -17.59
C ILE A 248 24.45 -1.87 -17.46
N LEU A 249 25.64 -1.27 -17.48
CA LEU A 249 26.90 -2.01 -17.31
C LEU A 249 27.04 -2.59 -15.88
N SER A 250 26.61 -1.87 -14.84
CA SER A 250 26.56 -2.35 -13.46
C SER A 250 25.63 -3.57 -13.33
N ILE A 251 24.43 -3.50 -13.90
CA ILE A 251 23.48 -4.62 -13.96
C ILE A 251 24.11 -5.83 -14.67
N LEU A 252 24.68 -5.63 -15.86
CA LEU A 252 25.34 -6.73 -16.59
C LEU A 252 26.49 -7.34 -15.79
N GLY A 253 27.26 -6.55 -15.04
CA GLY A 253 28.33 -7.04 -14.16
C GLY A 253 27.83 -7.89 -12.99
N LYS A 254 26.62 -7.62 -12.47
CA LYS A 254 25.95 -8.48 -11.48
C LYS A 254 25.50 -9.83 -12.09
N LEU A 255 25.21 -9.87 -13.39
CA LEU A 255 24.79 -11.09 -14.10
C LEU A 255 25.99 -11.94 -14.55
N ASP A 256 27.02 -11.31 -15.11
CA ASP A 256 28.30 -11.91 -15.53
C ASP A 256 29.39 -10.82 -15.54
N PRO A 257 30.42 -10.90 -14.67
CA PRO A 257 31.50 -9.91 -14.57
C PRO A 257 32.29 -9.62 -15.85
N GLU A 258 32.23 -10.47 -16.88
CA GLU A 258 32.92 -10.20 -18.16
C GLU A 258 32.13 -9.25 -19.09
N LEU A 259 30.80 -9.21 -18.98
CA LEU A 259 29.95 -8.44 -19.89
C LEU A 259 30.20 -6.93 -19.89
N PRO A 260 30.49 -6.26 -18.75
CA PRO A 260 30.79 -4.83 -18.74
C PRO A 260 31.97 -4.47 -19.65
N GLY A 261 33.01 -5.30 -19.67
CA GLY A 261 34.18 -5.12 -20.55
C GLY A 261 33.83 -5.32 -22.03
N ARG A 262 33.03 -6.35 -22.34
CA ARG A 262 32.57 -6.66 -23.71
C ARG A 262 31.70 -5.55 -24.32
N TYR A 263 30.89 -4.86 -23.51
CA TYR A 263 29.99 -3.78 -23.96
C TYR A 263 30.46 -2.35 -23.61
N ALA A 264 31.67 -2.19 -23.05
CA ALA A 264 32.19 -0.88 -22.63
C ALA A 264 32.23 0.16 -23.76
N SER A 265 32.57 -0.26 -24.98
CA SER A 265 32.62 0.60 -26.18
C SER A 265 31.28 0.78 -26.89
N GLU A 266 30.26 -0.03 -26.59
CA GLU A 266 29.06 -0.11 -27.42
C GLU A 266 28.11 1.09 -27.31
N LYS A 267 27.30 1.31 -28.34
CA LYS A 267 26.28 2.38 -28.36
C LYS A 267 25.16 2.02 -27.39
N LYS A 268 24.58 3.02 -26.69
CA LYS A 268 23.56 2.79 -25.65
C LYS A 268 22.42 1.86 -26.12
N ALA A 269 21.79 2.13 -27.26
CA ALA A 269 20.68 1.31 -27.77
C ALA A 269 21.09 -0.15 -28.08
N ALA A 270 22.32 -0.38 -28.54
CA ALA A 270 22.84 -1.74 -28.77
C ALA A 270 23.05 -2.49 -27.44
N LEU A 271 23.59 -1.79 -26.42
CA LEU A 271 23.71 -2.28 -25.06
C LEU A 271 22.34 -2.54 -24.39
N SER A 272 21.36 -1.64 -24.53
CA SER A 272 19.98 -1.85 -24.05
C SER A 272 19.35 -3.10 -24.67
N SER A 273 19.51 -3.28 -25.98
CA SER A 273 19.01 -4.45 -26.70
C SER A 273 19.72 -5.75 -26.27
N ALA A 274 21.05 -5.71 -26.08
CA ALA A 274 21.81 -6.87 -25.60
C ALA A 274 21.42 -7.28 -24.17
N ALA A 275 21.23 -6.30 -23.26
CA ALA A 275 20.79 -6.55 -21.90
C ALA A 275 19.37 -7.13 -21.83
N ALA A 276 18.43 -6.59 -22.63
CA ALA A 276 17.08 -7.13 -22.76
C ALA A 276 17.07 -8.59 -23.27
N LYS A 277 17.85 -8.88 -24.32
CA LYS A 277 17.98 -10.25 -24.88
C LYS A 277 18.62 -11.24 -23.90
N LEU A 278 19.53 -10.77 -23.05
CA LEU A 278 20.11 -11.60 -21.99
C LEU A 278 19.05 -11.94 -20.93
N CYS A 279 18.27 -10.95 -20.46
CA CYS A 279 17.22 -11.17 -19.45
C CYS A 279 16.03 -11.99 -20.01
N ALA A 280 15.74 -11.88 -21.31
CA ALA A 280 14.79 -12.75 -22.01
C ALA A 280 15.33 -14.20 -22.21
N GLY A 281 16.63 -14.44 -22.01
CA GLY A 281 17.26 -15.73 -22.25
C GLY A 281 17.48 -16.06 -23.74
N GLU A 282 17.39 -15.08 -24.65
CA GLU A 282 17.71 -15.22 -26.08
C GLU A 282 19.22 -15.35 -26.33
N THR A 283 20.05 -14.74 -25.48
CA THR A 283 21.51 -14.71 -25.64
C THR A 283 22.12 -16.06 -25.26
N ILE A 284 23.03 -16.58 -26.11
CA ILE A 284 23.80 -17.79 -25.84
C ILE A 284 24.92 -17.45 -24.83
N VAL A 285 24.74 -17.88 -23.59
CA VAL A 285 25.68 -17.77 -22.46
C VAL A 285 25.72 -19.10 -21.69
N THR A 286 26.49 -19.20 -20.60
CA THR A 286 26.46 -20.42 -19.76
C THR A 286 25.09 -20.58 -19.07
N PRO A 287 24.69 -21.82 -18.68
CA PRO A 287 23.41 -22.06 -18.02
C PRO A 287 23.20 -21.21 -16.77
N GLU A 288 24.26 -20.96 -16.00
CA GLU A 288 24.23 -20.23 -14.74
C GLU A 288 24.02 -18.72 -14.98
N VAL A 289 24.69 -18.16 -15.98
CA VAL A 289 24.47 -16.75 -16.39
C VAL A 289 23.07 -16.57 -16.96
N LYS A 290 22.58 -17.54 -17.75
CA LYS A 290 21.21 -17.51 -18.29
C LYS A 290 20.18 -17.58 -17.16
N ALA A 291 20.34 -18.49 -16.20
CA ALA A 291 19.45 -18.60 -15.04
C ALA A 291 19.42 -17.29 -14.24
N ARG A 292 20.59 -16.73 -13.86
CA ARG A 292 20.69 -15.43 -13.16
C ARG A 292 20.03 -14.29 -13.94
N ALA A 293 20.19 -14.25 -15.26
CA ALA A 293 19.61 -13.21 -16.10
C ALA A 293 18.09 -13.34 -16.23
N GLN A 294 17.56 -14.55 -16.31
CA GLN A 294 16.12 -14.80 -16.36
C GLN A 294 15.46 -14.54 -14.99
N SER A 295 16.13 -14.82 -13.87
CA SER A 295 15.61 -14.43 -12.54
C SER A 295 15.83 -12.95 -12.19
N TRP A 296 16.46 -12.14 -13.06
CA TRP A 296 16.82 -10.77 -12.69
C TRP A 296 15.73 -9.73 -12.96
N ILE A 297 15.44 -8.96 -11.91
CA ILE A 297 14.62 -7.75 -11.94
C ILE A 297 15.27 -6.66 -11.06
N PRO A 298 14.93 -5.37 -11.25
CA PRO A 298 15.40 -4.29 -10.37
C PRO A 298 14.95 -4.49 -8.91
N ASP A 299 15.79 -4.15 -7.92
CA ASP A 299 15.45 -4.35 -6.50
C ASP A 299 14.15 -3.66 -6.06
N VAL A 300 13.80 -2.53 -6.68
CA VAL A 300 12.53 -1.81 -6.43
C VAL A 300 11.27 -2.61 -6.82
N MET A 301 11.41 -3.63 -7.68
CA MET A 301 10.31 -4.49 -8.18
C MET A 301 10.05 -5.73 -7.32
N MET A 302 11.01 -6.16 -6.50
CA MET A 302 10.86 -7.39 -5.70
C MET A 302 9.78 -7.24 -4.62
N PHE A 303 9.17 -8.35 -4.26
CA PHE A 303 8.51 -8.51 -2.96
C PHE A 303 9.51 -9.12 -1.99
N ARG A 304 9.59 -8.58 -0.79
CA ARG A 304 10.48 -9.00 0.29
C ARG A 304 9.75 -8.75 1.59
N ALA A 305 9.79 -9.71 2.51
CA ALA A 305 9.51 -9.43 3.90
C ALA A 305 10.50 -8.36 4.40
N ALA A 306 10.15 -7.60 5.42
CA ALA A 306 11.16 -6.82 6.11
C ALA A 306 12.17 -7.79 6.74
N GLU A 307 13.46 -7.55 6.52
CA GLU A 307 14.49 -8.17 7.36
C GLU A 307 14.16 -7.78 8.81
N THR A 308 13.94 -8.78 9.68
CA THR A 308 13.94 -8.54 11.12
C THR A 308 15.26 -7.89 11.47
N PRO A 309 15.28 -6.72 12.12
CA PRO A 309 16.53 -6.15 12.60
C PRO A 309 17.24 -7.20 13.45
N ASP A 310 18.51 -7.45 13.18
CA ASP A 310 19.32 -8.34 14.02
C ASP A 310 19.14 -7.91 15.48
N GLU A 311 18.77 -8.87 16.33
CA GLU A 311 18.61 -8.62 17.76
C GLU A 311 19.95 -8.05 18.26
N PRO A 312 19.97 -6.83 18.83
CA PRO A 312 21.21 -6.08 18.99
C PRO A 312 22.16 -6.87 19.86
N GLU A 313 23.27 -7.32 19.25
CA GLU A 313 24.22 -8.29 19.83
C GLU A 313 24.49 -7.92 21.29
N ALA A 314 23.97 -8.75 22.20
CA ALA A 314 23.90 -8.41 23.60
C ALA A 314 25.33 -8.08 24.09
N PRO A 315 25.55 -6.90 24.70
CA PRO A 315 26.90 -6.50 25.08
C PRO A 315 27.49 -7.60 25.97
N PRO A 316 28.74 -8.04 25.71
CA PRO A 316 29.29 -9.21 26.38
C PRO A 316 29.20 -9.00 27.89
N VAL A 317 28.55 -9.96 28.57
CA VAL A 317 28.47 -9.97 30.02
C VAL A 317 29.88 -10.07 30.58
N ASP A 318 30.34 -8.96 31.15
CA ASP A 318 31.66 -8.79 31.74
C ASP A 318 31.66 -9.57 33.06
N ASP A 319 32.09 -10.83 33.02
CA ASP A 319 32.13 -11.76 34.16
C ASP A 319 33.31 -11.44 35.09
N ASP A 320 33.35 -10.20 35.58
CA ASP A 320 34.21 -9.76 36.68
C ASP A 320 33.33 -9.20 37.82
N SER A 321 32.87 -10.12 38.66
CA SER A 321 32.23 -9.83 39.94
C SER A 321 32.72 -10.84 40.98
N GLY A 322 34.04 -10.89 41.15
CA GLY A 322 34.69 -11.68 42.19
C GLY A 322 34.30 -11.21 43.59
N GLU A 323 33.93 -12.19 44.42
CA GLU A 323 34.00 -12.16 45.90
C GLU A 323 33.28 -10.99 46.62
N ASP A 324 32.03 -11.22 47.04
CA ASP A 324 31.80 -11.53 48.47
C ASP A 324 30.41 -12.18 48.71
N GLN A 325 30.40 -13.38 49.30
CA GLN A 325 29.20 -13.99 49.89
C GLN A 325 29.42 -14.12 51.41
N PRO A 326 28.66 -13.43 52.27
CA PRO A 326 28.73 -13.67 53.70
C PRO A 326 28.13 -15.04 54.02
N ALA A 327 28.93 -15.93 54.60
CA ALA A 327 28.45 -17.21 55.10
C ALA A 327 27.39 -17.00 56.21
N ILE A 328 26.31 -17.77 56.15
CA ILE A 328 25.34 -17.92 57.22
C ILE A 328 25.59 -19.32 57.80
N ASP A 329 26.00 -19.38 59.06
CA ASP A 329 26.33 -20.62 59.79
C ASP A 329 25.27 -20.85 60.89
N ASP A 330 25.05 -22.11 61.26
CA ASP A 330 23.83 -22.57 61.95
C ASP A 330 23.78 -22.29 63.46
N ALA A 331 22.56 -22.11 63.99
CA ALA A 331 22.22 -22.33 65.41
C ALA A 331 20.72 -22.60 65.63
N ASP A 332 20.46 -23.63 66.44
CA ASP A 332 19.22 -24.19 67.04
C ASP A 332 18.07 -23.20 67.42
N ASP A 333 16.81 -23.61 67.64
CA ASP A 333 16.35 -24.93 68.11
C ASP A 333 14.86 -25.27 67.84
N ASP A 334 14.61 -26.59 67.80
CA ASP A 334 13.44 -27.42 68.19
C ASP A 334 11.98 -27.32 67.61
N GLN A 335 11.37 -28.53 67.59
CA GLN A 335 9.94 -28.94 67.57
C GLN A 335 9.08 -28.77 66.27
N ILE A 336 8.79 -29.84 65.49
CA ILE A 336 7.85 -30.98 65.75
C ILE A 336 6.39 -30.44 65.89
N ASP A 337 5.38 -30.84 65.10
CA ASP A 337 4.99 -32.22 64.71
C ASP A 337 4.11 -32.39 63.43
N GLU A 338 3.70 -33.64 63.18
CA GLU A 338 2.60 -34.24 62.38
C GLU A 338 1.39 -33.39 61.87
N ALA A 339 0.57 -33.81 60.89
CA ALA A 339 0.71 -34.74 59.74
C ALA A 339 -0.58 -34.81 58.86
N ASN A 340 -0.39 -34.81 57.53
CA ASN A 340 -1.27 -35.38 56.47
C ASN A 340 -2.75 -34.91 56.30
N PRO A 341 -3.42 -35.25 55.16
CA PRO A 341 -4.69 -34.63 54.73
C PRO A 341 -5.91 -35.59 54.69
N ALA A 342 -7.08 -35.02 54.38
CA ALA A 342 -8.24 -35.72 53.82
C ALA A 342 -8.81 -34.88 52.66
N VAL A 343 -8.63 -35.27 51.39
CA VAL A 343 -9.62 -36.03 50.59
C VAL A 343 -11.06 -36.05 51.11
N ASN A 344 -11.99 -35.61 50.27
CA ASN A 344 -13.25 -36.30 50.06
C ASN A 344 -13.62 -36.25 48.56
N ASP A 345 -14.42 -37.19 48.11
CA ASP A 345 -14.31 -37.77 46.75
C ASP A 345 -15.71 -38.11 46.14
N VAL A 346 -15.74 -38.73 44.97
CA VAL A 346 -16.86 -39.49 44.34
C VAL A 346 -17.93 -38.71 43.53
N ASP A 347 -17.80 -38.84 42.19
CA ASP A 347 -18.80 -39.18 41.14
C ASP A 347 -20.14 -38.42 40.98
N GLN A 348 -20.66 -38.12 39.77
CA GLN A 348 -20.77 -38.82 38.46
C GLN A 348 -21.90 -39.87 38.31
N ALA A 349 -23.01 -39.46 37.67
CA ALA A 349 -23.88 -40.20 36.73
C ALA A 349 -25.00 -39.21 36.28
N GLU A 350 -25.22 -38.83 35.02
CA GLU A 350 -25.44 -39.54 33.73
C GLU A 350 -26.93 -39.79 33.41
N ALA A 351 -27.27 -39.64 32.12
CA ALA A 351 -28.44 -40.16 31.38
C ALA A 351 -29.82 -39.44 31.46
N VAL A 352 -30.16 -38.79 30.33
CA VAL A 352 -31.41 -38.93 29.54
C VAL A 352 -32.77 -38.61 30.21
N LEU A 353 -33.45 -37.61 29.64
CA LEU A 353 -34.82 -37.75 29.12
C LEU A 353 -35.11 -36.70 28.03
N ALA A 354 -36.13 -36.95 27.20
CA ALA A 354 -36.49 -36.12 26.05
C ALA A 354 -38.01 -35.90 25.97
N ASP A 355 -38.40 -34.92 25.15
CA ASP A 355 -39.76 -34.63 24.67
C ASP A 355 -40.80 -34.14 25.70
N ALA A 356 -41.25 -32.88 25.53
CA ALA A 356 -42.66 -32.51 25.39
C ALA A 356 -42.86 -30.98 25.25
N ALA A 357 -43.76 -30.59 24.33
CA ALA A 357 -44.42 -29.28 24.14
C ALA A 357 -43.56 -28.09 23.65
#